data_AF-D1QSR3-F1
#
_entry.id   AF-D1QSR3-F1
#
_cell.length_a   1.000
_cell.length_b   1.000
_cell.length_c   1.000
_cell.angle_alpha   90.00
_cell.angle_beta   90.00
_cell.angle_gamma   90.00
#
_symmetry.space_group_name_H-M   'P 1'
#
loop_
_entity.id
_entity.type
_entity.pdbx_description
1 polymer ?
#
loop_
_entity_poly.entity_id
_entity_poly.type
_entity_poly.pdbx_seq_one_letter_code
_entity_poly.pdbx_strand_id
1 'polypeptide(L)'
;MKKSNIQKRHRAYNPMKGINYANRQARNMFMVVFAVFGVVMILSALLDHSFLAAGGSGLSLASMALLGHLDDVSDKDTHGSDISYIVYLVALDQIDRTKEFPQPNANREVAPIHLKSSEIPHYFEAHDIPTFTGTTEKGDITTTGENNFVLIMGGARTELYNFIEEYSGGKFILFFKHIKKKEWFILGELERPIILSNTETKDDKDGRYTTLTFKRSSVDLPLIYTGNPAVTAATAITAGATDIAITAGSNTYTIPNGTSSAAAIATVSGLSKSDKGRYITLIGAGTDKAATIADGATFVLEEGATWTAKTGATITFRVLDTTTLVEVSRTEA
;
A
#
# COMPACT_ATOMS: atom_id res chain seq x y z
N MET A 1 -97.69 -8.41 -19.05
CA MET A 1 -96.41 -8.02 -19.68
C MET A 1 -95.27 -8.68 -18.91
N LYS A 2 -94.52 -9.60 -19.54
CA LYS A 2 -93.33 -10.26 -18.95
C LYS A 2 -92.13 -9.32 -19.12
N LYS A 3 -91.49 -8.90 -18.02
CA LYS A 3 -90.24 -8.10 -18.07
C LYS A 3 -89.12 -8.95 -18.68
N SER A 4 -88.41 -8.43 -19.67
CA SER A 4 -87.25 -9.11 -20.25
C SER A 4 -86.13 -9.20 -19.22
N ASN A 5 -85.65 -10.41 -18.94
CA ASN A 5 -84.46 -10.61 -18.11
C ASN A 5 -83.23 -10.14 -18.88
N ILE A 6 -82.75 -8.94 -18.54
CA ILE A 6 -81.45 -8.43 -18.99
C ILE A 6 -80.38 -9.28 -18.31
N GLN A 7 -79.65 -10.10 -19.08
CA GLN A 7 -78.48 -10.83 -18.58
C GLN A 7 -77.41 -9.82 -18.13
N LYS A 8 -77.26 -9.63 -16.82
CA LYS A 8 -76.11 -8.92 -16.24
C LYS A 8 -74.87 -9.79 -16.42
N ARG A 9 -74.12 -9.57 -17.51
CA ARG A 9 -72.78 -10.14 -17.65
C ARG A 9 -71.86 -9.44 -16.65
N HIS A 10 -71.59 -10.10 -15.52
CA HIS A 10 -70.52 -9.67 -14.62
C HIS A 10 -69.18 -9.85 -15.34
N ARG A 11 -68.43 -8.76 -15.50
CA ARG A 11 -67.06 -8.79 -16.03
C ARG A 11 -66.24 -9.62 -15.04
N ALA A 12 -65.75 -10.78 -15.46
CA ALA A 12 -64.92 -11.62 -14.60
C ALA A 12 -63.70 -10.81 -14.13
N TYR A 13 -63.70 -10.42 -12.86
CA TYR A 13 -62.56 -9.77 -12.24
C TYR A 13 -61.45 -10.82 -12.15
N ASN A 14 -60.39 -10.65 -12.93
CA ASN A 14 -59.21 -11.50 -12.80
C ASN A 14 -58.32 -10.91 -11.70
N PRO A 15 -58.27 -11.51 -10.50
CA PRO A 15 -57.50 -10.98 -9.37
C PRO A 15 -56.00 -10.98 -9.64
N MET A 16 -55.52 -11.80 -10.59
CA MET A 16 -54.10 -11.94 -10.92
C MET A 16 -53.60 -10.93 -11.95
N LYS A 17 -54.46 -10.07 -12.50
CA LYS A 17 -54.09 -9.11 -13.55
C LYS A 17 -53.01 -8.12 -13.08
N GLY A 18 -53.09 -7.67 -11.83
CA GLY A 18 -52.09 -6.77 -11.24
C GLY A 18 -50.72 -7.45 -11.04
N ILE A 19 -50.73 -8.68 -10.52
CA ILE A 19 -49.51 -9.49 -10.31
C ILE A 19 -48.82 -9.79 -11.64
N ASN A 20 -49.59 -10.15 -12.68
CA ASN A 20 -49.04 -10.41 -14.00
C ASN A 20 -48.45 -9.15 -14.66
N TYR A 21 -49.04 -7.98 -14.41
CA TYR A 21 -48.50 -6.70 -14.86
C TYR A 21 -47.20 -6.35 -14.13
N ALA A 22 -47.15 -6.51 -12.81
CA ALA A 22 -45.95 -6.29 -12.00
C ALA A 22 -44.79 -7.22 -12.42
N ASN A 23 -45.07 -8.52 -12.63
CA ASN A 23 -44.06 -9.48 -13.09
C ASN A 23 -43.54 -9.14 -14.50
N ARG A 24 -44.40 -8.63 -15.38
CA ARG A 24 -43.98 -8.18 -16.72
C ARG A 24 -43.12 -6.92 -16.65
N GLN A 25 -43.49 -5.94 -15.82
CA GLN A 25 -42.70 -4.73 -15.57
C GLN A 25 -41.33 -5.07 -14.95
N ALA A 26 -41.29 -5.95 -13.95
CA ALA A 26 -40.04 -6.37 -13.31
C ALA A 26 -39.08 -7.07 -14.31
N ARG A 27 -39.60 -7.96 -15.17
CA ARG A 27 -38.81 -8.61 -16.22
C ARG A 27 -38.28 -7.61 -17.25
N ASN A 28 -39.10 -6.64 -17.66
CA ASN A 28 -38.68 -5.60 -18.58
C ASN A 28 -37.60 -4.70 -17.96
N MET A 29 -37.76 -4.30 -16.70
CA MET A 29 -36.76 -3.51 -15.99
C MET A 29 -35.43 -4.26 -15.87
N PHE A 30 -35.48 -5.55 -15.51
CA PHE A 30 -34.30 -6.40 -15.45
C PHE A 30 -33.59 -6.50 -16.80
N MET A 31 -34.34 -6.71 -17.90
CA MET A 31 -33.76 -6.74 -19.25
C MET A 31 -33.12 -5.41 -19.65
N VAL A 32 -33.73 -4.27 -19.31
CA VAL A 32 -33.18 -2.94 -19.62
C VAL A 32 -31.90 -2.69 -18.83
N VAL A 33 -31.87 -3.01 -17.54
CA VAL A 33 -30.68 -2.86 -16.70
C VAL A 33 -29.53 -3.72 -17.23
N PHE A 34 -29.79 -4.98 -17.60
CA PHE A 34 -28.79 -5.86 -18.20
C PHE A 34 -28.30 -5.37 -19.57
N ALA A 35 -29.20 -4.82 -20.39
CA ALA A 35 -28.83 -4.27 -21.70
C ALA A 35 -27.93 -3.03 -21.55
N VAL A 36 -28.25 -2.12 -20.61
CA VAL A 36 -27.41 -0.95 -20.32
C VAL A 36 -26.04 -1.39 -19.79
N PHE A 37 -26.01 -2.34 -18.85
CA PHE A 37 -24.77 -2.87 -18.30
C PHE A 37 -23.91 -3.54 -19.39
N GLY A 38 -24.53 -4.32 -20.28
CA GLY A 38 -23.84 -4.95 -21.42
C GLY A 38 -23.25 -3.93 -22.40
N VAL A 39 -23.97 -2.85 -22.70
CA VAL A 39 -23.46 -1.78 -23.58
C VAL A 39 -22.27 -1.06 -22.94
N VAL A 40 -22.34 -0.77 -21.64
CA VAL A 40 -21.21 -0.18 -20.90
C VAL A 40 -20.00 -1.11 -20.94
N MET A 41 -20.17 -2.41 -20.69
CA MET A 41 -19.08 -3.40 -20.73
C MET A 41 -18.42 -3.48 -22.12
N ILE A 42 -19.20 -3.43 -23.20
CA ILE A 42 -18.68 -3.46 -24.58
C ILE A 42 -17.94 -2.15 -24.92
N LEU A 43 -18.47 -1.00 -24.52
CA LEU A 43 -17.80 0.29 -24.69
C LEU A 43 -16.49 0.35 -23.90
N SER A 44 -16.50 -0.17 -22.67
CA SER A 44 -15.29 -0.29 -21.83
C SER A 44 -14.23 -1.19 -22.46
N ALA A 45 -14.61 -2.32 -23.03
CA ALA A 45 -13.67 -3.23 -23.73
C ALA A 45 -13.03 -2.60 -24.98
N LEU A 46 -13.70 -1.62 -25.61
CA LEU A 46 -13.23 -0.94 -26.82
C LEU A 46 -12.34 0.27 -26.53
N LEU A 47 -12.49 0.91 -25.37
CA LEU A 47 -11.86 2.19 -25.07
C LEU A 47 -10.67 2.10 -24.11
N ASP A 48 -10.57 1.08 -23.25
CA ASP A 48 -9.36 0.89 -22.43
C ASP A 48 -9.35 -0.47 -21.68
N HIS A 49 -8.23 -1.18 -21.69
CA HIS A 49 -8.08 -2.49 -21.01
C HIS A 49 -8.08 -2.39 -19.47
N SER A 50 -8.06 -1.17 -18.92
CA SER A 50 -8.07 -0.86 -17.49
C SER A 50 -9.48 -0.82 -16.87
N PHE A 51 -10.54 -0.70 -17.68
CA PHE A 51 -11.92 -0.68 -17.18
C PHE A 51 -12.57 -2.06 -17.01
N LEU A 52 -11.90 -3.13 -17.47
CA LEU A 52 -12.31 -4.52 -17.18
C LEU A 52 -12.23 -4.86 -15.69
N ALA A 53 -11.55 -4.04 -14.87
CA ALA A 53 -11.54 -4.16 -13.41
C ALA A 53 -12.82 -3.60 -12.74
N ALA A 54 -13.61 -2.76 -13.42
CA ALA A 54 -14.82 -2.15 -12.84
C ALA A 54 -16.08 -3.03 -12.99
N GLY A 55 -16.05 -4.05 -13.87
CA GLY A 55 -17.19 -4.95 -14.12
C GLY A 55 -17.32 -6.14 -13.17
N GLY A 56 -16.37 -6.31 -12.23
CA GLY A 56 -16.27 -7.52 -11.38
C GLY A 56 -16.21 -7.28 -9.86
N SER A 57 -16.14 -6.05 -9.38
CA SER A 57 -15.92 -5.74 -7.96
C SER A 57 -17.22 -5.46 -7.20
N GLY A 58 -18.05 -6.50 -7.08
CA GLY A 58 -19.18 -6.52 -6.14
C GLY A 58 -18.82 -6.97 -4.73
N LEU A 59 -17.54 -7.23 -4.44
CA LEU A 59 -17.05 -7.62 -3.11
C LEU A 59 -15.81 -6.79 -2.76
N SER A 60 -15.95 -6.06 -1.66
CA SER A 60 -14.91 -5.39 -0.86
C SER A 60 -13.45 -5.69 -1.21
N LEU A 61 -12.89 -4.90 -2.12
CA LEU A 61 -11.46 -4.62 -2.15
C LEU A 61 -11.34 -3.14 -1.83
N ALA A 62 -11.56 -2.80 -0.56
CA ALA A 62 -11.01 -1.57 -0.05
C ALA A 62 -9.50 -1.86 0.07
N SER A 63 -8.78 -1.43 -0.95
CA SER A 63 -7.32 -1.51 -0.97
C SER A 63 -6.81 -0.51 0.06
N MET A 64 -5.85 -0.90 0.89
CA MET A 64 -5.18 0.03 1.82
C MET A 64 -4.73 1.34 1.14
N ALA A 65 -4.36 1.30 -0.14
CA ALA A 65 -4.07 2.46 -0.97
C ALA A 65 -5.15 3.58 -0.94
N LEU A 66 -6.43 3.25 -0.73
CA LEU A 66 -7.55 4.20 -0.63
C LEU A 66 -7.62 4.92 0.72
N LEU A 67 -7.10 4.33 1.80
CA LEU A 67 -7.12 4.91 3.15
C LEU A 67 -6.07 6.02 3.36
N GLY A 68 -5.13 6.17 2.43
CA GLY A 68 -4.12 7.23 2.49
C GLY A 68 -3.15 7.08 3.67
N HIS A 69 -2.44 8.15 3.98
CA HIS A 69 -1.53 8.21 5.12
C HIS A 69 -2.15 8.98 6.29
N LEU A 70 -1.70 8.70 7.51
CA LEU A 70 -2.28 9.28 8.73
C LEU A 70 -1.23 10.14 9.46
N ASP A 71 -1.35 11.45 9.25
CA ASP A 71 -0.49 12.48 9.85
C ASP A 71 -0.79 12.72 11.34
N ASP A 72 0.14 13.31 12.08
CA ASP A 72 -0.07 13.70 13.48
C ASP A 72 -1.11 14.83 13.61
N VAL A 73 -1.73 14.96 14.78
CA VAL A 73 -2.62 16.07 15.15
C VAL A 73 -1.86 17.11 15.98
N SER A 74 -2.21 18.39 15.82
CA SER A 74 -1.72 19.44 16.71
C SER A 74 -2.26 19.29 18.14
N ASP A 75 -1.51 19.80 19.13
CA ASP A 75 -1.89 19.88 20.56
C ASP A 75 -3.28 20.49 20.84
N LYS A 76 -3.85 21.23 19.88
CA LYS A 76 -5.23 21.73 19.97
C LYS A 76 -6.25 20.59 20.05
N ASP A 77 -5.94 19.44 19.46
CA ASP A 77 -6.83 18.28 19.33
C ASP A 77 -6.44 17.12 20.27
N THR A 78 -5.30 17.20 20.97
CA THR A 78 -4.81 16.18 21.90
C THR A 78 -3.97 16.81 23.02
N HIS A 79 -4.24 16.48 24.29
CA HIS A 79 -3.45 16.99 25.41
C HIS A 79 -2.32 16.02 25.80
N GLY A 80 -1.07 16.44 25.60
CA GLY A 80 0.05 16.11 26.50
C GLY A 80 1.05 15.02 26.11
N SER A 81 1.89 15.25 25.09
CA SER A 81 3.38 15.10 25.09
C SER A 81 3.92 15.20 23.66
N ASP A 82 4.67 16.27 23.37
CA ASP A 82 5.24 16.60 22.04
C ASP A 82 6.31 15.61 21.57
N ILE A 83 5.93 14.43 21.06
CA ILE A 83 6.86 13.54 20.37
C ILE A 83 6.17 12.70 19.26
N SER A 84 6.24 13.16 18.01
CA SER A 84 5.72 12.41 16.85
C SER A 84 6.64 11.26 16.41
N TYR A 85 6.09 10.05 16.26
CA TYR A 85 6.80 8.84 15.80
C TYR A 85 6.20 8.25 14.53
N ILE A 86 7.03 8.06 13.50
CA ILE A 86 6.58 7.43 12.25
C ILE A 86 6.67 5.90 12.36
N VAL A 87 5.53 5.24 12.15
CA VAL A 87 5.39 3.79 12.01
C VAL A 87 4.80 3.48 10.64
N TYR A 88 5.40 2.55 9.90
CA TYR A 88 4.83 2.06 8.65
C TYR A 88 4.13 0.72 8.86
N LEU A 89 2.94 0.56 8.29
CA LEU A 89 2.19 -0.68 8.24
C LEU A 89 2.06 -1.15 6.79
N VAL A 90 2.35 -2.43 6.57
CA VAL A 90 2.14 -3.12 5.29
C VAL A 90 1.18 -4.27 5.53
N ALA A 91 0.06 -4.27 4.83
CA ALA A 91 -0.88 -5.36 4.89
C ALA A 91 -0.35 -6.58 4.09
N LEU A 92 -0.67 -7.80 4.55
CA LEU A 92 -0.17 -9.04 3.92
C LEU A 92 -0.62 -9.25 2.47
N ASP A 93 -1.65 -8.54 2.03
CA ASP A 93 -2.16 -8.53 0.66
C ASP A 93 -1.33 -7.62 -0.27
N GLN A 94 -0.63 -6.61 0.27
CA GLN A 94 0.27 -5.74 -0.48
C GLN A 94 1.60 -6.41 -0.83
N ILE A 95 1.94 -7.51 -0.17
CA ILE A 95 3.20 -8.24 -0.38
C ILE A 95 3.11 -9.11 -1.63
N ASP A 96 4.18 -9.09 -2.44
CA ASP A 96 4.34 -9.97 -3.57
C ASP A 96 4.74 -11.38 -3.10
N ARG A 97 3.78 -12.31 -3.10
CA ARG A 97 3.98 -13.70 -2.69
C ARG A 97 4.67 -14.56 -3.75
N THR A 98 4.94 -14.02 -4.93
CA THR A 98 5.68 -14.74 -5.98
C THR A 98 7.19 -14.74 -5.71
N LYS A 99 7.65 -13.85 -4.82
CA LYS A 99 9.04 -13.73 -4.38
C LYS A 99 9.18 -14.24 -2.95
N GLU A 100 10.35 -14.79 -2.64
CA GLU A 100 10.65 -15.27 -1.30
C GLU A 100 10.70 -14.09 -0.31
N PHE A 101 10.13 -14.28 0.88
CA PHE A 101 10.19 -13.28 1.93
C PHE A 101 11.61 -13.26 2.52
N PRO A 102 12.26 -12.07 2.65
CA PRO A 102 13.65 -11.99 3.06
C PRO A 102 13.86 -12.56 4.46
N GLN A 103 14.82 -13.48 4.58
CA GLN A 103 15.21 -14.08 5.85
C GLN A 103 16.30 -13.25 6.54
N PRO A 104 16.33 -13.23 7.89
CA PRO A 104 17.36 -12.52 8.63
C PRO A 104 18.75 -13.14 8.44
N ASN A 105 19.76 -12.29 8.34
CA ASN A 105 21.17 -12.71 8.37
C ASN A 105 21.66 -12.94 9.82
N ALA A 106 22.93 -13.38 9.97
CA ALA A 106 23.56 -13.59 11.28
C ALA A 106 23.61 -12.33 12.16
N ASN A 107 23.54 -11.13 11.57
CA ASN A 107 23.51 -9.84 12.26
C ASN A 107 22.10 -9.37 12.62
N ARG A 108 21.07 -10.21 12.42
CA ARG A 108 19.65 -9.87 12.61
C ARG A 108 19.14 -8.79 11.65
N GLU A 109 19.74 -8.67 10.47
CA GLU A 109 19.33 -7.74 9.43
C GLU A 109 18.44 -8.45 8.40
N VAL A 110 17.39 -7.77 7.97
CA VAL A 110 16.41 -8.25 6.98
C VAL A 110 16.47 -7.33 5.76
N ALA A 111 16.63 -7.94 4.59
CA ALA A 111 16.64 -7.26 3.30
C ALA A 111 15.27 -6.63 2.97
N PRO A 112 15.20 -5.70 1.99
CA PRO A 112 13.95 -5.05 1.61
C PRO A 112 12.83 -6.04 1.25
N ILE A 113 11.61 -5.79 1.75
CA ILE A 113 10.45 -6.62 1.41
C ILE A 113 9.97 -6.33 -0.02
N HIS A 114 9.46 -7.35 -0.70
CA HIS A 114 8.90 -7.20 -2.04
C HIS A 114 7.40 -6.91 -1.97
N LEU A 115 7.00 -5.70 -2.37
CA LEU A 115 5.61 -5.31 -2.52
C LEU A 115 5.13 -5.61 -3.95
N LYS A 116 3.81 -5.78 -4.11
CA LYS A 116 3.18 -5.83 -5.43
C LYS A 116 3.39 -4.51 -6.16
N SER A 117 3.33 -4.58 -7.49
CA SER A 117 3.48 -3.40 -8.34
C SER A 117 2.46 -2.32 -7.95
N SER A 118 2.94 -1.10 -7.72
CA SER A 118 2.17 0.09 -7.31
C SER A 118 1.63 0.11 -5.86
N GLU A 119 1.96 -0.87 -5.02
CA GLU A 119 1.60 -0.84 -3.59
C GLU A 119 2.65 -0.10 -2.75
N ILE A 120 2.17 0.62 -1.75
CA ILE A 120 2.99 1.50 -0.89
C ILE A 120 2.66 1.19 0.58
N PRO A 121 3.66 1.12 1.49
CA PRO A 121 3.43 1.06 2.93
C PRO A 121 2.74 2.31 3.45
N HIS A 122 1.79 2.12 4.36
CA HIS A 122 1.05 3.23 4.97
C HIS A 122 1.82 3.75 6.18
N TYR A 123 2.11 5.05 6.21
CA TYR A 123 2.68 5.67 7.40
C TYR A 123 1.59 6.15 8.36
N PHE A 124 1.90 6.00 9.64
CA PHE A 124 1.14 6.46 10.79
C PHE A 124 2.08 7.28 11.65
N GLU A 125 1.73 8.53 11.90
CA GLU A 125 2.44 9.38 12.84
C GLU A 125 1.77 9.26 14.21
N ALA A 126 2.42 8.51 15.09
CA ALA A 126 2.00 8.33 16.46
C ALA A 126 2.14 9.65 17.22
N HIS A 127 1.12 9.96 18.02
CA HIS A 127 1.11 11.11 18.90
C HIS A 127 1.91 10.90 20.19
N ASP A 128 2.11 9.63 20.59
CA ASP A 128 2.95 9.24 21.72
C ASP A 128 3.97 8.18 21.30
N ILE A 129 5.01 7.99 22.11
CA ILE A 129 6.08 7.02 21.90
C ILE A 129 5.47 5.62 21.80
N PRO A 130 5.60 4.94 20.63
CA PRO A 130 5.12 3.58 20.50
C PRO A 130 5.84 2.65 21.49
N THR A 131 5.08 1.80 22.16
CA THR A 131 5.65 0.87 23.14
C THR A 131 5.74 -0.52 22.54
N PHE A 132 6.92 -1.14 22.68
CA PHE A 132 7.14 -2.54 22.33
C PHE A 132 7.39 -3.34 23.61
N THR A 133 6.65 -4.42 23.81
CA THR A 133 6.86 -5.36 24.91
C THR A 133 6.93 -6.78 24.35
N GLY A 134 8.04 -7.45 24.59
CA GLY A 134 8.24 -8.86 24.26
C GLY A 134 8.34 -9.67 25.54
N THR A 135 7.43 -10.61 25.75
CA THR A 135 7.46 -11.55 26.87
C THR A 135 7.77 -12.94 26.36
N THR A 136 8.56 -13.70 27.13
CA THR A 136 8.80 -15.10 26.87
C THR A 136 8.61 -15.87 28.16
N GLU A 137 7.89 -16.98 28.08
CA GLU A 137 7.63 -17.86 29.20
C GLU A 137 7.97 -19.28 28.79
N LYS A 138 8.71 -19.97 29.66
CA LYS A 138 9.07 -21.37 29.44
C LYS A 138 7.93 -22.25 29.92
N GLY A 139 7.22 -22.89 28.98
CA GLY A 139 6.25 -23.94 29.27
C GLY A 139 6.91 -25.31 29.49
N ASP A 140 6.08 -26.35 29.61
CA ASP A 140 6.51 -27.72 29.96
C ASP A 140 7.32 -28.39 28.82
N ILE A 141 6.95 -28.12 27.56
CA ILE A 141 7.62 -28.67 26.36
C ILE A 141 8.20 -27.57 25.45
N THR A 142 7.55 -26.41 25.38
CA THR A 142 7.92 -25.31 24.47
C THR A 142 7.90 -23.95 25.19
N THR A 143 8.79 -23.04 24.78
CA THR A 143 8.74 -21.63 25.19
C THR A 143 7.68 -20.90 24.37
N THR A 144 6.72 -20.25 25.04
CA THR A 144 5.75 -19.36 24.41
C THR A 144 6.25 -17.93 24.48
N GLY A 145 6.18 -17.20 23.37
CA GLY A 145 6.54 -15.80 23.31
C GLY A 145 5.39 -14.95 22.80
N GLU A 146 5.30 -13.73 23.32
CA GLU A 146 4.31 -12.74 22.90
C GLU A 146 4.97 -11.38 22.73
N ASN A 147 4.75 -10.79 21.56
CA ASN A 147 5.18 -9.45 21.23
C ASN A 147 3.95 -8.56 21.08
N ASN A 148 3.90 -7.49 21.85
CA ASN A 148 2.87 -6.46 21.79
C ASN A 148 3.51 -5.13 21.40
N PHE A 149 2.94 -4.50 20.37
CA PHE A 149 3.32 -3.17 19.90
C PHE A 149 2.10 -2.27 19.99
N VAL A 150 2.19 -1.18 20.76
CA VAL A 150 1.09 -0.26 21.00
C VAL A 150 1.42 1.09 20.37
N LEU A 151 0.49 1.58 19.57
CA LEU A 151 0.52 2.86 18.88
C LEU A 151 -0.63 3.73 19.41
N ILE A 152 -0.36 4.99 19.73
CA ILE A 152 -1.41 5.94 20.13
C ILE A 152 -1.50 7.01 19.05
N MET A 153 -2.67 7.10 18.42
CA MET A 153 -3.01 8.11 17.42
C MET A 153 -3.82 9.21 18.09
N GLY A 154 -3.43 10.47 17.90
CA GLY A 154 -4.18 11.59 18.44
C GLY A 154 -5.44 11.89 17.62
N GLY A 155 -6.47 12.41 18.29
CA GLY A 155 -7.69 12.87 17.65
C GLY A 155 -8.73 11.78 17.34
N ALA A 156 -9.91 12.24 16.94
CA ALA A 156 -11.05 11.44 16.49
C ALA A 156 -11.28 11.74 15.01
N ARG A 157 -10.69 10.92 14.12
CA ARG A 157 -10.69 11.15 12.67
C ARG A 157 -11.43 10.04 11.93
N THR A 158 -12.15 10.40 10.87
CA THR A 158 -12.91 9.45 10.06
C THR A 158 -12.00 8.41 9.40
N GLU A 159 -10.80 8.80 9.00
CA GLU A 159 -9.80 7.90 8.40
C GLU A 159 -9.31 6.83 9.40
N LEU A 160 -9.14 7.21 10.67
CA LEU A 160 -8.80 6.27 11.75
C LEU A 160 -9.96 5.29 12.01
N TYR A 161 -11.20 5.78 12.00
CA TYR A 161 -12.38 4.93 12.18
C TYR A 161 -12.55 3.94 11.03
N ASN A 162 -12.42 4.41 9.79
CA ASN A 162 -12.48 3.54 8.62
C ASN A 162 -11.39 2.46 8.66
N PHE A 163 -10.15 2.84 9.03
CA PHE A 163 -9.05 1.87 9.18
C PHE A 163 -9.38 0.81 10.25
N ILE A 164 -9.90 1.22 11.41
CA ILE A 164 -10.24 0.30 12.50
C ILE A 164 -11.38 -0.63 12.10
N GLU A 165 -12.44 -0.09 11.50
CA GLU A 165 -13.60 -0.87 11.07
C GLU A 165 -13.26 -1.87 9.97
N GLU A 166 -12.40 -1.49 9.03
CA GLU A 166 -12.03 -2.31 7.89
C GLU A 166 -10.95 -3.35 8.22
N TYR A 167 -10.01 -3.01 9.11
CA TYR A 167 -8.83 -3.84 9.40
C TYR A 167 -8.74 -4.36 10.82
N SER A 168 -9.84 -4.34 11.59
CA SER A 168 -9.91 -5.05 12.87
C SER A 168 -9.58 -6.54 12.67
N GLY A 169 -8.60 -7.06 13.42
CA GLY A 169 -8.08 -8.42 13.22
C GLY A 169 -7.22 -8.62 11.97
N GLY A 170 -6.90 -7.53 11.25
CA GLY A 170 -6.03 -7.51 10.09
C GLY A 170 -4.61 -7.96 10.40
N LYS A 171 -3.92 -8.48 9.38
CA LYS A 171 -2.57 -9.04 9.46
C LYS A 171 -1.58 -8.14 8.73
N PHE A 172 -0.52 -7.76 9.44
CA PHE A 172 0.41 -6.72 9.04
C PHE A 172 1.87 -7.13 9.20
N ILE A 173 2.73 -6.36 8.54
CA ILE A 173 4.14 -6.21 8.83
C ILE A 173 4.37 -4.76 9.24
N LEU A 174 5.10 -4.56 10.32
CA LEU A 174 5.28 -3.24 10.94
C LEU A 174 6.75 -2.82 10.85
N PHE A 175 6.97 -1.57 10.43
CA PHE A 175 8.28 -0.91 10.51
C PHE A 175 8.23 0.26 11.47
N PHE A 176 9.20 0.35 12.38
CA PHE A 176 9.30 1.45 13.32
C PHE A 176 10.75 1.87 13.56
N LYS A 177 10.95 3.11 14.01
CA LYS A 177 12.28 3.63 14.39
C LYS A 177 12.23 4.24 15.78
N HIS A 178 13.36 4.21 16.48
CA HIS A 178 13.54 4.96 17.72
C HIS A 178 14.09 6.36 17.42
N ILE A 179 13.63 7.41 18.11
CA ILE A 179 14.04 8.81 17.82
C ILE A 179 15.55 9.06 17.86
N LYS A 180 16.29 8.24 18.60
CA LYS A 180 17.76 8.37 18.74
C LYS A 180 18.55 7.38 17.90
N LYS A 181 17.90 6.52 17.12
CA LYS A 181 18.54 5.52 16.25
C LYS A 181 18.14 5.76 14.79
N LYS A 182 19.10 5.59 13.89
CA LYS A 182 18.87 5.73 12.45
C LYS A 182 18.33 4.45 11.80
N GLU A 183 18.43 3.34 12.53
CA GLU A 183 18.02 2.01 12.07
C GLU A 183 16.49 1.88 12.14
N TRP A 184 15.93 1.28 11.10
CA TRP A 184 14.55 0.81 11.09
C TRP A 184 14.50 -0.59 11.67
N PHE A 185 13.41 -0.90 12.37
CA PHE A 185 13.12 -2.23 12.87
C PHE A 185 11.90 -2.79 12.13
N ILE A 186 11.94 -4.07 11.81
CA ILE A 186 10.82 -4.83 11.24
C ILE A 186 10.26 -5.79 12.28
N LEU A 187 8.93 -5.87 12.32
CA LEU A 187 8.19 -6.80 13.16
C LEU A 187 7.08 -7.49 12.34
N GLY A 188 7.07 -8.81 12.37
CA GLY A 188 6.17 -9.64 11.57
C GLY A 188 6.86 -10.26 10.36
N GLU A 189 6.35 -11.42 9.96
CA GLU A 189 6.80 -12.21 8.81
C GLU A 189 5.57 -12.68 8.03
N LEU A 190 5.76 -13.17 6.80
CA LEU A 190 4.66 -13.63 5.96
C LEU A 190 3.84 -14.77 6.61
N GLU A 191 4.51 -15.71 7.28
CA GLU A 191 3.86 -16.83 7.97
C GLU A 191 3.41 -16.50 9.40
N ARG A 192 4.05 -15.51 10.02
CA ARG A 192 3.77 -15.05 11.38
C ARG A 192 3.64 -13.52 11.42
N PRO A 193 2.55 -12.96 10.87
CA PRO A 193 2.32 -11.53 10.83
C PRO A 193 2.02 -10.99 12.23
N ILE A 194 2.09 -9.66 12.38
CA ILE A 194 1.52 -8.98 13.53
C ILE A 194 0.04 -8.68 13.27
N ILE A 195 -0.80 -8.84 14.28
CA ILE A 195 -2.27 -8.75 14.14
C ILE A 195 -2.76 -7.53 14.89
N LEU A 196 -3.63 -6.72 14.28
CA LEU A 196 -4.35 -5.68 15.00
C LEU A 196 -5.36 -6.34 15.95
N SER A 197 -4.99 -6.46 17.23
CA SER A 197 -5.71 -7.29 18.20
C SER A 197 -6.69 -6.51 19.05
N ASN A 198 -6.40 -5.24 19.33
CA ASN A 198 -7.27 -4.39 20.14
C ASN A 198 -7.16 -2.95 19.66
N THR A 199 -8.29 -2.25 19.64
CA THR A 199 -8.41 -0.84 19.31
C THR A 199 -9.27 -0.17 20.37
N GLU A 200 -8.75 0.87 21.00
CA GLU A 200 -9.48 1.65 22.01
C GLU A 200 -9.55 3.11 21.58
N THR A 201 -10.76 3.59 21.26
CA THR A 201 -11.01 5.00 20.95
C THR A 201 -11.61 5.69 22.16
N LYS A 202 -11.02 6.82 22.56
CA LYS A 202 -11.56 7.70 23.59
C LYS A 202 -11.90 9.07 23.01
N ASP A 203 -13.05 9.57 23.43
CA ASP A 203 -13.50 10.93 23.19
C ASP A 203 -14.28 11.41 24.43
N ASP A 204 -13.53 11.72 25.48
CA ASP A 204 -14.08 12.19 26.75
C ASP A 204 -13.31 13.41 27.27
N LYS A 205 -13.61 13.83 28.51
CA LYS A 205 -12.97 14.98 29.13
C LYS A 205 -11.45 14.79 29.31
N ASP A 206 -10.98 13.56 29.47
CA ASP A 206 -9.61 13.24 29.83
C ASP A 206 -8.71 13.13 28.59
N GLY A 207 -9.27 12.91 27.40
CA GLY A 207 -8.54 13.04 26.15
C GLY A 207 -9.30 12.52 24.93
N ARG A 208 -8.77 12.90 23.76
CA ARG A 208 -9.25 12.45 22.45
C ARG A 208 -8.13 11.76 21.68
N TYR A 209 -8.13 10.44 21.71
CA TYR A 209 -7.10 9.62 21.06
C TYR A 209 -7.62 8.21 20.77
N THR A 210 -6.91 7.50 19.91
CA THR A 210 -7.16 6.10 19.59
C THR A 210 -5.91 5.27 19.74
N THR A 211 -5.97 4.25 20.60
CA THR A 211 -4.89 3.29 20.84
C THR A 211 -5.08 2.08 19.93
N LEU A 212 -4.06 1.74 19.14
CA LEU A 212 -3.99 0.54 18.31
C LEU A 212 -2.97 -0.42 18.92
N THR A 213 -3.42 -1.63 19.26
CA THR A 213 -2.57 -2.68 19.83
C THR A 213 -2.38 -3.80 18.81
N PHE A 214 -1.12 -3.98 18.41
CA PHE A 214 -0.70 -5.03 17.52
C PHE A 214 -0.03 -6.16 18.31
N LYS A 215 -0.44 -7.40 18.06
CA LYS A 215 0.02 -8.59 18.79
C LYS A 215 0.55 -9.64 17.82
N ARG A 216 1.69 -10.25 18.17
CA ARG A 216 2.28 -11.41 17.49
C ARG A 216 2.69 -12.43 18.53
N SER A 217 2.21 -13.66 18.42
CA SER A 217 2.73 -14.77 19.21
C SER A 217 4.03 -15.27 18.58
N SER A 218 5.16 -14.75 19.05
CA SER A 218 6.49 -15.28 18.76
C SER A 218 7.47 -14.95 19.87
N VAL A 219 8.50 -15.79 20.00
CA VAL A 219 9.68 -15.53 20.83
C VAL A 219 10.67 -14.59 20.14
N ASP A 220 10.56 -14.41 18.82
CA ASP A 220 11.49 -13.61 18.05
C ASP A 220 11.24 -12.12 18.26
N LEU A 221 12.27 -11.42 18.69
CA LEU A 221 12.28 -9.97 18.89
C LEU A 221 12.48 -9.22 17.55
N PRO A 222 12.19 -7.90 17.50
CA PRO A 222 12.37 -7.09 16.31
C PRO A 222 13.76 -7.27 15.67
N LEU A 223 13.77 -7.25 14.34
CA LEU A 223 14.97 -7.37 13.50
C LEU A 223 15.29 -6.01 12.89
N ILE A 224 16.54 -5.82 12.46
CA ILE A 224 16.98 -4.59 11.80
C ILE A 224 16.54 -4.65 10.33
N TYR A 225 15.84 -3.63 9.87
CA TYR A 225 15.43 -3.50 8.47
C TYR A 225 16.45 -2.64 7.71
N THR A 226 17.04 -3.21 6.65
CA THR A 226 18.06 -2.52 5.85
C THR A 226 17.49 -1.79 4.64
N GLY A 227 16.21 -2.01 4.33
CA GLY A 227 15.50 -1.26 3.30
C GLY A 227 14.98 0.10 3.76
N ASN A 228 14.45 0.87 2.82
CA ASN A 228 13.72 2.09 3.12
C ASN A 228 12.21 1.79 3.23
N PRO A 229 11.57 1.95 4.41
CA PRO A 229 10.16 1.65 4.58
C PRO A 229 9.24 2.75 4.01
N ALA A 230 9.77 3.95 3.81
CA ALA A 230 9.12 4.98 3.01
C ALA A 230 9.25 4.63 1.53
N VAL A 231 8.48 3.64 1.05
CA VAL A 231 8.27 3.50 -0.39
C VAL A 231 7.36 4.66 -0.78
N THR A 232 7.91 5.86 -0.86
CA THR A 232 7.23 6.96 -1.56
C THR A 232 6.91 6.44 -2.95
N ALA A 233 5.70 6.74 -3.45
CA ALA A 233 5.31 6.42 -4.82
C ALA A 233 6.48 6.79 -5.72
N ALA A 234 7.05 5.79 -6.39
CA ALA A 234 8.30 5.96 -7.08
C ALA A 234 8.16 7.13 -8.05
N THR A 235 8.89 8.21 -7.79
CA THR A 235 8.69 9.47 -8.51
C THR A 235 8.93 9.20 -9.98
N ALA A 236 7.89 9.37 -10.79
CA ALA A 236 7.99 9.11 -12.21
C ALA A 236 8.92 10.14 -12.85
N ILE A 237 10.01 9.65 -13.43
CA ILE A 237 10.88 10.47 -14.27
C ILE A 237 10.18 10.68 -15.62
N THR A 238 10.34 11.85 -16.21
CA THR A 238 9.77 12.16 -17.52
C THR A 238 10.35 11.24 -18.60
N ALA A 239 9.51 10.80 -19.55
CA ALA A 239 9.97 10.03 -20.70
C ALA A 239 11.08 10.76 -21.47
N GLY A 240 12.15 10.03 -21.80
CA GLY A 240 13.29 10.61 -22.52
C GLY A 240 14.26 11.43 -21.67
N ALA A 241 14.12 11.45 -20.35
CA ALA A 241 15.05 12.18 -19.49
C ALA A 241 16.49 11.64 -19.59
N THR A 242 17.45 12.55 -19.60
CA THR A 242 18.89 12.26 -19.56
C THR A 242 19.51 12.56 -18.18
N ASP A 243 18.73 13.17 -17.30
CA ASP A 243 19.08 13.56 -15.92
C ASP A 243 18.04 13.01 -14.94
N ILE A 244 18.49 12.55 -13.78
CA ILE A 244 17.61 12.18 -12.67
C ILE A 244 17.64 13.29 -11.62
N ALA A 245 16.55 14.04 -11.54
CA ALA A 245 16.37 15.07 -10.52
C ALA A 245 15.91 14.44 -9.19
N ILE A 246 16.83 14.33 -8.23
CA ILE A 246 16.55 13.81 -6.90
C ILE A 246 15.86 14.87 -6.05
N THR A 247 14.72 14.51 -5.46
CA THR A 247 13.99 15.38 -4.54
C THR A 247 14.22 14.98 -3.08
N ALA A 248 14.15 15.96 -2.19
CA ALA A 248 14.16 15.72 -0.75
C ALA A 248 12.94 14.85 -0.39
N GLY A 249 13.17 13.71 0.24
CA GLY A 249 12.12 12.78 0.66
C GLY A 249 11.77 11.64 -0.31
N SER A 250 12.19 11.70 -1.58
CA SER A 250 12.00 10.58 -2.53
C SER A 250 13.27 9.76 -2.73
N ASN A 251 13.20 8.46 -2.41
CA ASN A 251 14.30 7.52 -2.54
C ASN A 251 14.09 6.55 -3.71
N THR A 252 12.95 6.61 -4.39
CA THR A 252 12.58 5.65 -5.40
C THR A 252 12.04 6.37 -6.62
N TYR A 253 12.54 6.02 -7.80
CA TYR A 253 12.20 6.69 -9.06
C TYR A 253 11.82 5.67 -10.12
N THR A 254 10.70 5.90 -10.81
CA THR A 254 10.29 5.06 -11.94
C THR A 254 10.87 5.62 -13.21
N ILE A 255 11.61 4.80 -13.96
CA ILE A 255 12.25 5.16 -15.22
C ILE A 255 11.40 4.62 -16.39
N PRO A 256 10.65 5.47 -17.10
CA PRO A 256 9.84 5.04 -18.23
C PRO A 256 10.69 4.80 -19.50
N ASN A 257 10.02 4.41 -20.58
CA ASN A 257 10.59 4.42 -21.92
C ASN A 257 11.12 5.80 -22.33
N GLY A 258 12.10 5.79 -23.23
CA GLY A 258 12.44 6.96 -24.02
C GLY A 258 11.34 7.30 -25.04
N THR A 259 11.42 8.49 -25.62
CA THR A 259 10.40 8.99 -26.57
C THR A 259 10.63 8.41 -27.98
N SER A 260 11.66 8.89 -28.65
CA SER A 260 12.01 8.48 -30.02
C SER A 260 12.94 7.28 -30.04
N SER A 261 13.89 7.22 -29.11
CA SER A 261 14.88 6.14 -28.91
C SER A 261 15.03 5.85 -27.41
N ALA A 262 15.79 4.80 -27.05
CA ALA A 262 16.22 4.61 -25.67
C ALA A 262 16.92 5.88 -25.16
N ALA A 263 16.60 6.29 -23.93
CA ALA A 263 17.20 7.45 -23.28
C ALA A 263 18.48 7.04 -22.55
N ALA A 264 19.58 7.74 -22.79
CA ALA A 264 20.81 7.55 -22.02
C ALA A 264 20.80 8.52 -20.84
N ILE A 265 20.62 7.98 -19.63
CA ILE A 265 20.69 8.76 -18.40
C ILE A 265 22.16 8.87 -18.01
N ALA A 266 22.67 10.10 -17.98
CA ALA A 266 24.09 10.37 -17.78
C ALA A 266 24.36 11.23 -16.53
N THR A 267 23.38 11.98 -16.04
CA THR A 267 23.56 12.92 -14.93
C THR A 267 22.53 12.72 -13.82
N VAL A 268 22.86 13.25 -12.64
CA VAL A 268 21.97 13.36 -11.48
C VAL A 268 22.00 14.81 -10.99
N SER A 269 20.85 15.30 -10.56
CA SER A 269 20.70 16.64 -9.99
C SER A 269 19.90 16.61 -8.68
N GLY A 270 19.88 17.72 -7.94
CA GLY A 270 19.09 17.84 -6.70
C GLY A 270 19.70 17.20 -5.45
N LEU A 271 20.85 16.52 -5.55
CA LEU A 271 21.59 16.01 -4.40
C LEU A 271 22.29 17.12 -3.62
N SER A 272 22.23 17.03 -2.30
CA SER A 272 22.90 17.93 -1.36
C SER A 272 23.96 17.20 -0.55
N LYS A 273 24.84 17.93 0.15
CA LYS A 273 25.86 17.32 1.03
C LYS A 273 25.24 16.48 2.15
N SER A 274 24.01 16.80 2.57
CA SER A 274 23.26 16.02 3.56
C SER A 274 22.78 14.66 3.06
N ASP A 275 22.74 14.44 1.75
CA ASP A 275 22.29 13.17 1.15
C ASP A 275 23.39 12.11 1.12
N LYS A 276 24.62 12.42 1.54
CA LYS A 276 25.71 11.45 1.54
C LYS A 276 25.36 10.19 2.33
N GLY A 277 25.48 9.03 1.69
CA GLY A 277 25.16 7.71 2.24
C GLY A 277 23.68 7.31 2.11
N ARG A 278 22.82 8.18 1.57
CA ARG A 278 21.43 7.87 1.22
C ARG A 278 21.38 6.83 0.10
N TYR A 279 20.37 5.97 0.15
CA TYR A 279 20.11 4.99 -0.90
C TYR A 279 19.02 5.50 -1.84
N ILE A 280 19.29 5.43 -3.14
CA ILE A 280 18.36 5.81 -4.22
C ILE A 280 18.13 4.57 -5.09
N THR A 281 16.88 4.17 -5.26
CA THR A 281 16.48 3.03 -6.06
C THR A 281 15.79 3.49 -7.33
N LEU A 282 16.24 3.00 -8.48
CA LEU A 282 15.59 3.21 -9.76
C LEU A 282 14.85 1.93 -10.16
N ILE A 283 13.60 2.07 -10.59
CA ILE A 283 12.74 0.99 -11.04
C ILE A 283 12.51 1.17 -12.54
N GLY A 284 12.89 0.16 -13.32
CA GLY A 284 12.64 0.14 -14.74
C GLY A 284 11.17 -0.12 -15.05
N ALA A 285 10.59 0.73 -15.89
CA ALA A 285 9.25 0.58 -16.48
C ALA A 285 9.30 0.60 -18.02
N GLY A 286 10.50 0.47 -18.60
CA GLY A 286 10.70 0.43 -20.03
C GLY A 286 10.27 -0.90 -20.65
N THR A 287 9.89 -0.85 -21.92
CA THR A 287 9.57 -2.01 -22.76
C THR A 287 10.50 -2.02 -23.98
N ASP A 288 10.07 -1.43 -25.09
CA ASP A 288 10.76 -1.37 -26.38
C ASP A 288 11.89 -0.33 -26.45
N LYS A 289 11.81 0.75 -25.66
CA LYS A 289 12.79 1.85 -25.63
C LYS A 289 13.28 2.12 -24.21
N ALA A 290 13.57 1.05 -23.48
CA ALA A 290 14.04 1.13 -22.11
C ALA A 290 15.28 2.04 -22.02
N ALA A 291 15.26 2.97 -21.06
CA ALA A 291 16.39 3.83 -20.80
C ALA A 291 17.61 3.03 -20.30
N THR A 292 18.80 3.57 -20.49
CA THR A 292 20.06 2.93 -20.11
C THR A 292 20.89 3.85 -19.22
N ILE A 293 21.57 3.26 -18.24
CA ILE A 293 22.60 3.93 -17.43
C ILE A 293 23.91 3.18 -17.69
N ALA A 294 24.88 3.88 -18.25
CA ALA A 294 26.22 3.36 -18.45
C ALA A 294 27.12 3.73 -17.27
N ASP A 295 28.19 2.96 -17.08
CA ASP A 295 29.22 3.28 -16.10
C ASP A 295 29.93 4.59 -16.46
N GLY A 296 30.26 5.39 -15.45
CA GLY A 296 30.92 6.66 -15.63
C GLY A 296 31.16 7.43 -14.34
N ALA A 297 31.46 8.73 -14.47
CA ALA A 297 31.81 9.58 -13.33
C ALA A 297 30.62 9.83 -12.38
N THR A 298 29.39 9.83 -12.90
CA THR A 298 28.18 10.08 -12.10
C THR A 298 27.57 8.78 -11.56
N PHE A 299 27.51 7.74 -12.38
CA PHE A 299 26.99 6.42 -11.98
C PHE A 299 28.14 5.42 -12.04
N VAL A 300 28.65 5.03 -10.87
CA VAL A 300 29.69 4.01 -10.75
C VAL A 300 28.99 2.66 -10.63
N LEU A 301 29.06 1.84 -11.67
CA LEU A 301 28.38 0.56 -11.76
C LEU A 301 29.34 -0.59 -11.42
N GLU A 302 28.81 -1.62 -10.76
CA GLU A 302 29.56 -2.85 -10.54
C GLU A 302 29.91 -3.49 -11.89
N GLU A 303 31.18 -3.89 -12.04
CA GLU A 303 31.76 -4.50 -13.24
C GLU A 303 31.68 -3.65 -14.53
N GLY A 304 31.31 -2.37 -14.43
CA GLY A 304 31.17 -1.46 -15.59
C GLY A 304 30.01 -1.82 -16.53
N ALA A 305 29.12 -2.72 -16.13
CA ALA A 305 28.04 -3.23 -16.97
C ALA A 305 26.87 -2.25 -17.04
N THR A 306 26.47 -1.86 -18.25
CA THR A 306 25.36 -0.93 -18.49
C THR A 306 24.03 -1.51 -18.02
N TRP A 307 23.34 -0.78 -17.13
CA TRP A 307 22.01 -1.15 -16.66
C TRP A 307 20.94 -0.68 -17.64
N THR A 308 19.93 -1.52 -17.88
CA THR A 308 18.78 -1.21 -18.76
C THR A 308 17.48 -1.23 -17.97
N ALA A 309 16.74 -0.12 -18.01
CA ALA A 309 15.54 0.14 -17.23
C ALA A 309 14.29 -0.58 -17.78
N LYS A 310 14.36 -1.89 -17.99
CA LYS A 310 13.20 -2.70 -18.42
C LYS A 310 12.21 -2.91 -17.28
N THR A 311 10.97 -3.21 -17.62
CA THR A 311 9.93 -3.58 -16.66
C THR A 311 10.41 -4.75 -15.80
N GLY A 312 10.46 -4.54 -14.47
CA GLY A 312 10.94 -5.52 -13.50
C GLY A 312 12.42 -5.42 -13.14
N ALA A 313 13.20 -4.63 -13.87
CA ALA A 313 14.58 -4.32 -13.52
C ALA A 313 14.62 -3.27 -12.40
N THR A 314 15.56 -3.42 -11.47
CA THR A 314 15.82 -2.44 -10.41
C THR A 314 17.31 -2.24 -10.23
N ILE A 315 17.70 -1.04 -9.82
CA ILE A 315 19.08 -0.76 -9.41
C ILE A 315 19.07 0.18 -8.22
N THR A 316 19.91 -0.10 -7.22
CA THR A 316 20.05 0.72 -6.02
C THR A 316 21.44 1.29 -5.95
N PHE A 317 21.49 2.60 -5.77
CA PHE A 317 22.70 3.38 -5.61
C PHE A 317 22.81 3.92 -4.20
N ARG A 318 24.05 4.09 -3.74
CA ARG A 318 24.43 4.87 -2.56
C ARG A 318 25.04 6.19 -3.00
N VAL A 319 24.54 7.29 -2.46
CA VAL A 319 25.07 8.64 -2.70
C VAL A 319 26.44 8.78 -2.07
N LEU A 320 27.47 9.04 -2.87
CA LEU A 320 28.83 9.29 -2.40
C LEU A 320 29.07 10.78 -2.11
N ASP A 321 28.57 11.63 -2.99
CA ASP A 321 28.63 13.09 -2.93
C ASP A 321 27.45 13.73 -3.71
N THR A 322 27.54 15.03 -4.02
CA THR A 322 26.46 15.78 -4.70
C THR A 322 26.27 15.43 -6.19
N THR A 323 27.16 14.63 -6.77
CA THR A 323 27.16 14.31 -8.21
C THR A 323 27.42 12.83 -8.52
N THR A 324 27.72 12.04 -7.50
CA THR A 324 28.20 10.66 -7.66
C THR A 324 27.33 9.67 -6.89
N LEU A 325 26.87 8.66 -7.61
CA LEU A 325 26.07 7.54 -7.14
C LEU A 325 26.86 6.25 -7.40
N VAL A 326 27.02 5.43 -6.37
CA VAL A 326 27.75 4.16 -6.45
C VAL A 326 26.76 3.02 -6.32
N GLU A 327 26.79 2.07 -7.23
CA GLU A 327 25.91 0.92 -7.18
C GLU A 327 26.13 0.09 -5.90
N VAL A 328 25.04 -0.44 -5.37
CA VAL A 328 25.00 -1.33 -4.20
C VAL A 328 24.37 -2.67 -4.54
N SER A 329 23.36 -2.64 -5.40
CA SER A 329 22.67 -3.84 -5.86
C SER A 329 21.89 -3.56 -7.14
N ARG A 330 21.75 -4.58 -7.99
CA ARG A 330 20.87 -4.56 -9.15
C ARG A 330 20.04 -5.83 -9.27
N THR A 331 18.94 -5.75 -9.98
CA THR A 331 18.15 -6.86 -10.49
C THR A 331 17.85 -6.58 -11.95
N GLU A 332 18.19 -7.52 -12.82
CA GLU A 332 17.95 -7.42 -14.25
C GLU A 332 16.69 -8.19 -14.67
N ALA A 333 16.07 -7.77 -15.78
CA ALA A 333 14.85 -8.34 -16.33
C ALA A 333 15.03 -8.84 -17.77
#